data_AF-A0AAD6RUS1-F1
#
_entry.id   AF-A0AAD6RUS1-F1
#
_cell.length_a   1.000
_cell.length_b   1.000
_cell.length_c   1.000
_cell.angle_alpha   90.00
_cell.angle_beta   90.00
_cell.angle_gamma   90.00
#
_symmetry.space_group_name_H-M   'P 1'
#
loop_
_entity.id
_entity.type
_entity.pdbx_description
1 polymer ?
#
loop_
_entity_poly.entity_id
_entity_poly.type
_entity_poly.pdbx_seq_one_letter_code
_entity_poly.pdbx_strand_id
1 'polypeptide(L)'
;MVIIDVENSKAWVDAWATLGEVYYKDSEKSKTLAFPAGVCLTVSIGGHFNGGAGYGMMMRKFGLAADHIIDAQLIDVEGRLYD
;
A
#
# COMPACT_ATOMS: atom_id res chain seq x y z
N MET A 1 -9.24 -6.29 -1.21
CA MET A 1 -9.83 -5.73 0.01
C MET A 1 -8.87 -4.68 0.55
N VAL A 2 -9.39 -3.59 1.11
CA VAL A 2 -8.60 -2.52 1.74
C VAL A 2 -9.26 -2.25 3.08
N ILE A 3 -8.52 -2.50 4.16
CA ILE A 3 -8.94 -2.29 5.56
C ILE A 3 -8.01 -1.26 6.16
N ILE A 4 -8.58 -0.20 6.74
CA ILE A 4 -7.81 0.92 7.28
C ILE A 4 -8.08 1.03 8.77
N ASP A 5 -7.00 1.01 9.53
CA ASP A 5 -6.96 1.25 10.96
C ASP A 5 -6.34 2.63 11.21
N VAL A 6 -7.23 3.60 11.41
CA VAL A 6 -6.86 5.01 11.62
C VAL A 6 -6.18 5.21 12.98
N GLU A 7 -6.60 4.47 14.00
CA GLU A 7 -6.05 4.59 15.36
C GLU A 7 -4.58 4.19 15.40
N ASN A 8 -4.24 3.12 14.68
CA ASN A 8 -2.86 2.62 14.59
C ASN A 8 -2.09 3.15 13.38
N SER A 9 -2.72 3.97 12.52
CA SER A 9 -2.13 4.47 11.27
C SER A 9 -1.57 3.35 10.37
N LYS A 10 -2.36 2.27 10.24
CA LYS A 10 -2.02 1.07 9.46
C LYS A 10 -3.13 0.73 8.46
N ALA A 11 -2.76 0.00 7.42
CA ALA A 11 -3.73 -0.56 6.49
C ALA A 11 -3.28 -1.97 6.07
N TRP A 12 -4.26 -2.87 5.95
CA TRP A 12 -4.09 -4.16 5.28
C TRP A 12 -4.74 -4.07 3.90
N VAL A 13 -3.97 -4.40 2.88
CA VAL A 13 -4.38 -4.24 1.49
C VAL A 13 -4.02 -5.47 0.66
N ASP A 14 -5.02 -6.00 -0.03
CA ASP A 14 -4.81 -7.14 -0.93
C ASP A 14 -4.01 -6.70 -2.17
N ALA A 15 -3.17 -7.60 -2.67
CA ALA A 15 -2.28 -7.34 -3.80
C ALA A 15 -2.99 -6.91 -5.10
N TRP A 16 -4.27 -7.27 -5.28
CA TRP A 16 -5.06 -6.89 -6.47
C TRP A 16 -5.74 -5.53 -6.36
N ALA A 17 -5.73 -4.89 -5.19
CA ALA A 17 -6.26 -3.54 -5.07
C ALA A 17 -5.39 -2.53 -5.84
N THR A 18 -6.02 -1.45 -6.27
CA THR A 18 -5.38 -0.35 -6.99
C THR A 18 -5.00 0.79 -6.04
N LEU A 19 -4.03 1.61 -6.45
CA LEU A 19 -3.66 2.81 -5.70
C LEU A 19 -4.87 3.74 -5.47
N GLY A 20 -5.73 3.88 -6.47
CA GLY A 20 -6.94 4.70 -6.37
C GLY A 20 -7.90 4.21 -5.29
N GLU A 21 -8.09 2.88 -5.17
CA GLU A 21 -8.93 2.31 -4.11
C GLU A 21 -8.36 2.58 -2.72
N VAL A 22 -7.03 2.45 -2.54
CA VAL A 22 -6.38 2.76 -1.26
C VAL A 22 -6.53 4.23 -0.89
N TYR A 23 -6.20 5.13 -1.81
CA TYR A 23 -6.32 6.56 -1.55
C TYR A 23 -7.74 6.99 -1.26
N TYR A 24 -8.70 6.45 -2.01
CA TYR A 24 -10.11 6.73 -1.81
C TYR A 24 -10.54 6.32 -0.40
N LYS A 25 -10.30 5.05 -0.02
CA LYS A 25 -10.68 4.56 1.31
C LYS A 25 -9.98 5.28 2.45
N ASP A 26 -8.69 5.62 2.30
CA ASP A 26 -7.95 6.36 3.32
C ASP A 26 -8.56 7.74 3.51
N SER A 27 -8.83 8.43 2.40
CA SER A 27 -9.46 9.76 2.42
C SER A 27 -10.89 9.77 2.98
N GLU A 28 -11.63 8.65 2.87
CA GLU A 28 -12.95 8.49 3.50
C GLU A 28 -12.84 8.34 5.02
N LYS A 29 -11.77 7.71 5.51
CA LYS A 29 -11.56 7.40 6.92
C LYS A 29 -10.81 8.49 7.68
N SER A 30 -9.92 9.22 7.02
CA SER A 30 -9.11 10.28 7.62
C SER A 30 -8.83 11.39 6.62
N LYS A 31 -8.72 12.62 7.13
CA LYS A 31 -8.26 13.79 6.34
C LYS A 31 -6.80 14.16 6.62
N THR A 32 -6.15 13.44 7.54
CA THR A 32 -4.79 13.75 8.02
C THR A 32 -3.81 12.60 7.81
N LEU A 33 -4.29 11.42 7.42
CA LEU A 33 -3.46 10.29 7.00
C LEU A 33 -3.33 10.27 5.47
N ALA A 34 -2.21 9.74 5.00
CA ALA A 34 -1.90 9.53 3.59
C ALA A 34 -0.85 8.42 3.46
N PHE A 35 -0.81 7.75 2.31
CA PHE A 35 0.19 6.73 2.01
C PHE A 35 1.10 7.16 0.84
N PRO A 36 2.45 7.13 0.98
CA PRO A 36 3.39 7.59 -0.06
C PRO A 36 3.54 6.57 -1.18
N ALA A 37 2.70 6.66 -2.22
CA ALA A 37 2.80 5.82 -3.41
C ALA A 37 2.59 6.62 -4.71
N GLY A 38 2.37 5.92 -5.82
CA GLY A 38 2.37 6.48 -7.18
C GLY A 38 1.14 7.33 -7.48
N VAL A 39 1.20 8.08 -8.59
CA VAL A 39 0.11 8.96 -9.03
C VAL A 39 -0.93 8.25 -9.91
N CYS A 40 -0.55 7.16 -10.57
CA CYS A 40 -1.42 6.44 -11.51
C CYS A 40 -2.43 5.55 -10.75
N LEU A 41 -3.68 6.02 -10.65
CA LEU A 41 -4.71 5.40 -9.81
C LEU A 41 -5.03 3.93 -10.16
N THR A 42 -4.88 3.53 -11.42
CA THR A 42 -5.19 2.17 -11.90
C THR A 42 -4.05 1.17 -11.68
N VAL A 43 -2.89 1.63 -11.21
CA VAL A 43 -1.76 0.74 -10.93
C VAL A 43 -2.10 -0.15 -9.74
N SER A 44 -1.81 -1.45 -9.88
CA SER A 44 -2.04 -2.45 -8.83
C SER A 44 -0.96 -2.38 -7.76
N ILE A 45 -1.36 -2.67 -6.53
CA ILE A 45 -0.50 -2.59 -5.35
C ILE A 45 0.53 -3.71 -5.35
N GLY A 46 0.13 -4.94 -5.69
CA GLY A 46 1.02 -6.09 -5.67
C GLY A 46 2.27 -5.91 -6.55
N GLY A 47 2.14 -5.24 -7.69
CA GLY A 47 3.29 -4.87 -8.52
C GLY A 47 4.01 -3.62 -8.02
N HIS A 48 3.27 -2.58 -7.64
CA HIS A 48 3.82 -1.26 -7.30
C HIS A 48 4.61 -1.23 -5.99
N PHE A 49 4.25 -2.08 -5.04
CA PHE A 49 4.87 -2.14 -3.71
C PHE A 49 6.09 -3.05 -3.69
N ASN A 50 6.26 -3.89 -4.70
CA ASN A 50 7.34 -4.87 -4.75
C ASN A 50 8.67 -4.24 -5.24
N GLY A 51 9.80 -4.76 -4.74
CA GLY A 51 11.13 -4.55 -5.34
C GLY A 51 11.71 -3.13 -5.32
N GLY A 52 11.30 -2.26 -4.39
CA GLY A 52 11.76 -0.86 -4.35
C GLY A 52 11.09 0.03 -5.40
N ALA A 53 9.98 -0.43 -6.00
CA ALA A 53 9.06 0.43 -6.72
C ALA A 53 8.22 1.25 -5.70
N GLY A 54 7.42 2.19 -6.20
CA GLY A 54 6.53 2.95 -5.33
C GLY A 54 6.76 4.45 -5.29
N TYR A 55 7.54 5.01 -6.20
CA TYR A 55 7.81 6.45 -6.18
C TYR A 55 6.55 7.27 -6.49
N GLY A 56 6.49 8.48 -5.93
CA GLY A 56 5.39 9.40 -6.16
C GLY A 56 5.67 10.77 -5.56
N MET A 57 4.66 11.63 -5.52
CA MET A 57 4.81 13.04 -5.15
C MET A 57 5.32 13.25 -3.72
N MET A 58 5.09 12.28 -2.84
CA MET A 58 5.49 12.29 -1.44
C MET A 58 6.89 11.72 -1.17
N MET A 59 7.56 11.18 -2.19
CA MET A 59 8.79 10.39 -1.99
C MET A 59 9.94 11.17 -1.37
N ARG A 60 10.06 12.47 -1.66
CA ARG A 60 11.15 13.29 -1.12
C ARG A 60 11.03 13.54 0.38
N LYS A 61 9.82 13.39 0.93
CA LYS A 61 9.54 13.59 2.35
C LYS A 61 9.50 12.28 3.11
N PHE A 62 8.93 11.23 2.50
CA PHE A 62 8.65 9.97 3.20
C PHE A 62 9.37 8.75 2.62
N GLY A 63 9.98 8.82 1.43
CA GLY A 63 10.57 7.65 0.77
C GLY A 63 9.59 6.94 -0.17
N LEU A 64 9.94 5.72 -0.57
CA LEU A 64 9.14 4.90 -1.49
C LEU A 64 7.99 4.21 -0.75
N ALA A 65 6.97 3.75 -1.49
CA ALA A 65 5.90 2.93 -0.91
C ALA A 65 6.44 1.70 -0.15
N ALA A 66 7.46 1.05 -0.71
CA ALA A 66 8.10 -0.12 -0.11
C ALA A 66 8.77 0.17 1.25
N ASP A 67 9.16 1.42 1.52
CA ASP A 67 9.78 1.81 2.79
C ASP A 67 8.78 1.84 3.96
N HIS A 68 7.47 1.78 3.66
CA HIS A 68 6.38 1.86 4.65
C HIS A 68 5.60 0.55 4.81
N ILE A 69 6.10 -0.55 4.23
CA ILE A 69 5.50 -1.87 4.40
C ILE A 69 6.12 -2.52 5.63
N ILE A 70 5.30 -2.76 6.64
CA ILE A 70 5.73 -3.34 7.92
C ILE A 70 5.47 -4.85 8.02
N ASP A 71 4.61 -5.38 7.16
CA ASP A 71 4.16 -6.77 7.16
C ASP A 71 3.58 -7.13 5.79
N ALA A 72 3.65 -8.41 5.39
CA ALA A 72 3.14 -8.88 4.11
C ALA A 72 2.89 -10.40 4.07
N GLN A 73 1.74 -10.77 3.50
CA GLN A 73 1.42 -12.17 3.22
C GLN A 73 1.98 -12.62 1.87
N LEU A 74 2.77 -13.70 1.89
CA LEU A 74 3.45 -14.24 0.70
C LEU A 74 3.14 -15.74 0.52
N ILE A 75 3.01 -16.17 -0.73
CA ILE A 75 2.89 -17.59 -1.08
C ILE A 75 4.16 -18.03 -1.81
N ASP A 76 4.82 -19.08 -1.32
CA ASP A 76 6.02 -19.66 -1.95
C ASP A 76 5.70 -20.57 -3.15
N VAL A 77 6.74 -21.11 -3.79
CA VAL A 77 6.59 -21.97 -4.97
C VAL A 77 5.98 -23.33 -4.64
N GLU A 78 6.01 -23.74 -3.37
CA GLU A 78 5.34 -24.92 -2.83
C GLU A 78 3.88 -24.66 -2.44
N GLY A 79 3.39 -23.41 -2.59
CA GLY A 79 2.02 -23.02 -2.25
C GLY A 79 1.78 -22.78 -0.76
N ARG A 80 2.83 -22.58 0.04
CA ARG A 80 2.72 -22.30 1.47
C ARG A 80 2.57 -20.81 1.71
N LEU A 81 1.66 -20.45 2.61
CA LEU A 81 1.44 -19.08 3.06
C LEU A 81 2.41 -18.72 4.20
N TYR A 82 3.08 -17.60 4.06
CA TYR A 82 3.86 -16.91 5.09
C TYR A 82 3.16 -15.60 5.44
N ASP A 83 3.17 -15.27 6.72
CA ASP A 83 2.65 -14.05 7.36
C ASP A 83 3.75 -13.56 8.30
#